data_AF-A0A7W1H390-F1
#
_entry.id   AF-A0A7W1H390-F1
#
_cell.length_a   1.000
_cell.length_b   1.000
_cell.length_c   1.000
_cell.angle_alpha   90.00
_cell.angle_beta   90.00
_cell.angle_gamma   90.00
#
_symmetry.space_group_name_H-M   'P 1'
#
loop_
_entity.id
_entity.type
_entity.pdbx_description
1 polymer ?
#
loop_
_entity_poly.entity_id
_entity_poly.type
_entity_poly.pdbx_seq_one_letter_code
_entity_poly.pdbx_strand_id
1 'polypeptide(L)'
;MPNLDTGPGVMRKLILFACSIAAAAVLGGSAGAAAPDVGVLSVEDGRGMVMLDLNGSVLGRLSTGTLRVTDHTPRDRYSALVVGRKLTQERLGPKTVLYRGQGLRFRMVGGGYRIVVRGSGISVSAVGRGVVSLDGEPRLSGEDVGVYSLEDGVDCDVERTLCTPLPDEPQRFTLGSPSGDGSRVQK
;
A
#
# COMPACT_ATOMS: atom_id res chain seq x y z
N MET A 1 75.45 -30.49 -46.36
CA MET A 1 75.21 -31.84 -45.79
C MET A 1 73.72 -31.99 -45.55
N PRO A 2 73.12 -33.12 -45.94
CA PRO A 2 71.74 -33.19 -46.42
C PRO A 2 70.75 -33.64 -45.33
N ASN A 3 69.48 -33.25 -45.46
CA ASN A 3 68.43 -34.24 -45.72
C ASN A 3 67.11 -33.57 -46.10
N LEU A 4 66.68 -33.90 -47.32
CA LEU A 4 65.30 -33.97 -47.75
C LEU A 4 64.67 -35.26 -47.22
N ASP A 5 63.37 -35.39 -47.49
CA ASP A 5 62.50 -36.57 -47.38
C ASP A 5 61.85 -36.77 -46.01
N THR A 6 60.54 -36.96 -45.88
CA THR A 6 59.44 -37.36 -46.80
C THR A 6 58.13 -37.13 -46.02
N GLY A 7 56.94 -36.86 -46.54
CA GLY A 7 56.34 -36.83 -47.87
C GLY A 7 54.88 -36.35 -47.72
N PRO A 8 54.15 -36.13 -48.83
CA PRO A 8 52.95 -35.30 -48.86
C PRO A 8 51.65 -36.11 -48.78
N GLY A 9 50.66 -35.60 -48.05
CA GLY A 9 49.31 -36.15 -47.97
C GLY A 9 48.26 -35.08 -48.24
N VAL A 10 47.99 -34.85 -49.52
CA VAL A 10 46.87 -34.05 -50.04
C VAL A 10 45.55 -34.58 -49.46
N MET A 11 44.72 -33.70 -48.88
CA MET A 11 43.36 -33.41 -49.39
C MET A 11 42.53 -32.67 -48.32
N ARG A 12 42.26 -31.39 -48.61
CA ARG A 12 41.17 -30.59 -48.04
C ARG A 12 39.83 -31.30 -48.22
N LYS A 13 39.15 -31.69 -47.13
CA LYS A 13 37.68 -31.82 -47.02
C LYS A 13 37.32 -31.60 -45.54
N LEU A 14 36.92 -30.39 -45.13
CA LEU A 14 35.51 -29.98 -44.95
C LEU A 14 34.69 -30.98 -44.11
N ILE A 15 34.20 -30.50 -42.95
CA ILE A 15 32.83 -30.66 -42.41
C ILE A 15 32.73 -31.18 -40.95
N LEU A 16 32.41 -30.21 -40.08
CA LEU A 16 31.40 -30.19 -38.99
C LEU A 16 31.58 -31.02 -37.70
N PHE A 17 31.02 -30.40 -36.65
CA PHE A 17 30.60 -30.92 -35.34
C PHE A 17 31.64 -30.99 -34.21
N ALA A 18 31.59 -30.00 -33.30
CA ALA A 18 31.38 -30.27 -31.87
C ALA A 18 31.16 -28.96 -31.08
N CYS A 19 29.98 -28.89 -30.46
CA CYS A 19 29.53 -27.86 -29.53
C CYS A 19 30.43 -27.68 -28.31
N SER A 20 30.66 -26.45 -27.86
CA SER A 20 30.76 -26.13 -26.43
C SER A 20 30.58 -24.63 -26.18
N ILE A 21 29.32 -24.22 -26.00
CA ILE A 21 28.98 -22.94 -25.37
C ILE A 21 29.19 -23.14 -23.87
N ALA A 22 30.28 -22.59 -23.32
CA ALA A 22 30.46 -22.52 -21.88
C ALA A 22 29.80 -21.22 -21.37
N ALA A 23 28.51 -21.31 -21.06
CA ALA A 23 27.80 -20.28 -20.31
C ALA A 23 28.31 -20.33 -18.86
N ALA A 24 29.06 -19.31 -18.44
CA ALA A 24 29.41 -19.11 -17.04
C ALA A 24 28.14 -18.70 -16.28
N ALA A 25 27.58 -19.63 -15.51
CA ALA A 25 26.46 -19.38 -14.63
C ALA A 25 26.92 -18.48 -13.47
N VAL A 26 26.57 -17.19 -13.52
CA VAL A 26 26.60 -16.31 -12.35
C VAL A 26 25.37 -16.66 -11.51
N LEU A 27 25.54 -17.55 -10.51
CA LEU A 27 24.53 -17.75 -9.48
C LEU A 27 24.62 -16.62 -8.45
N GLY A 28 24.09 -15.45 -8.82
CA GLY A 28 23.80 -14.37 -7.88
C GLY A 28 22.54 -14.72 -7.10
N GLY A 29 22.68 -15.39 -5.96
CA GLY A 29 21.59 -15.58 -5.02
C GLY A 29 21.26 -14.26 -4.33
N SER A 30 20.40 -13.44 -4.94
CA SER A 30 19.76 -12.33 -4.24
C SER A 30 18.77 -12.93 -3.24
N ALA A 31 19.20 -13.10 -2.00
CA ALA A 31 18.28 -13.23 -0.87
C ALA A 31 17.50 -11.92 -0.79
N GLY A 32 16.36 -11.86 -1.47
CA GLY A 32 15.41 -10.77 -1.31
C GLY A 32 15.01 -10.78 0.16
N ALA A 33 15.40 -9.75 0.91
CA ALA A 33 14.77 -9.48 2.19
C ALA A 33 13.27 -9.45 1.91
N ALA A 34 12.50 -10.33 2.56
CA ALA A 34 11.05 -10.27 2.49
C ALA A 34 10.66 -8.81 2.76
N ALA A 35 9.95 -8.19 1.83
CA ALA A 35 9.50 -6.82 2.01
C ALA A 35 8.76 -6.76 3.35
N PRO A 36 8.97 -5.71 4.18
CA PRO A 36 8.25 -5.58 5.41
C PRO A 36 6.76 -5.64 5.08
N ASP A 37 6.10 -6.62 5.69
CA ASP A 37 4.68 -6.89 5.49
C ASP A 37 3.88 -5.67 5.97
N VAL A 38 3.35 -4.95 4.98
CA VAL A 38 2.59 -3.71 5.13
C VAL A 38 1.27 -3.94 4.41
N GLY A 39 0.18 -3.46 5.00
CA GLY A 39 -1.11 -3.46 4.34
C GLY A 39 -1.38 -2.13 3.68
N VAL A 40 -2.30 -2.16 2.73
CA VAL A 40 -2.80 -0.99 2.04
C VAL A 40 -4.29 -0.80 2.31
N LEU A 41 -4.75 0.44 2.17
CA LEU A 41 -6.16 0.79 2.12
C LEU A 41 -6.33 1.84 1.03
N SER A 42 -7.30 1.64 0.15
CA SER A 42 -7.87 2.69 -0.70
C SER A 42 -9.35 2.83 -0.36
N VAL A 43 -9.83 4.06 -0.15
CA VAL A 43 -11.23 4.42 0.02
C VAL A 43 -11.52 5.56 -0.93
N GLU A 44 -12.60 5.48 -1.70
CA GLU A 44 -13.01 6.56 -2.59
C GLU A 44 -14.51 6.88 -2.45
N ASP A 45 -14.82 8.18 -2.52
CA ASP A 45 -16.16 8.76 -2.41
C ASP A 45 -16.94 8.31 -1.15
N GLY A 46 -16.22 8.06 -0.06
CA GLY A 46 -16.79 7.56 1.18
C GLY A 46 -17.74 8.55 1.86
N ARG A 47 -18.80 8.01 2.45
CA ARG A 47 -19.71 8.71 3.36
C ARG A 47 -19.90 7.92 4.64
N GLY A 48 -19.62 8.56 5.77
CA GLY A 48 -19.69 7.95 7.08
C GLY A 48 -18.39 8.20 7.84
N MET A 49 -17.77 7.13 8.32
CA MET A 49 -16.57 7.18 9.14
C MET A 49 -15.48 6.21 8.65
N VAL A 50 -14.26 6.74 8.55
CA VAL A 50 -13.03 5.98 8.33
C VAL A 50 -12.10 6.26 9.49
N MET A 51 -11.81 5.24 10.29
CA MET A 51 -10.86 5.32 11.39
C MET A 51 -9.64 4.48 11.06
N LEU A 52 -8.46 5.09 11.17
CA LEU A 52 -7.17 4.43 11.02
C LEU A 52 -6.43 4.54 12.35
N ASP A 53 -5.83 3.44 12.79
CA ASP A 53 -4.90 3.40 13.93
C ASP A 53 -3.69 2.59 13.46
N LEU A 54 -2.69 3.29 12.93
CA LEU A 54 -1.59 2.67 12.18
C LEU A 54 -0.26 3.41 12.31
N ASN A 55 0.81 2.65 12.06
CA ASN A 55 2.15 3.17 11.81
C ASN A 55 2.43 3.09 10.31
N GLY A 56 2.64 4.23 9.65
CA GLY A 56 2.74 4.27 8.20
C GLY A 56 2.50 5.64 7.58
N SER A 57 1.99 5.65 6.36
CA SER A 57 1.63 6.86 5.63
C SER A 57 0.16 6.87 5.29
N VAL A 58 -0.46 8.04 5.41
CA VAL A 58 -1.87 8.28 5.09
C VAL A 58 -1.97 9.55 4.28
N LEU A 59 -2.65 9.46 3.15
CA LEU A 59 -3.08 10.58 2.32
C LEU A 59 -4.60 10.57 2.30
N GLY A 60 -5.21 11.74 2.29
CA GLY A 60 -6.64 11.78 2.10
C GLY A 60 -7.23 13.14 1.76
N ARG A 61 -8.46 13.07 1.29
CA ARG A 61 -9.34 14.19 0.98
C ARG A 61 -10.64 14.01 1.76
N LEU A 62 -11.21 15.12 2.20
CA LEU A 62 -12.54 15.14 2.82
C LEU A 62 -13.29 16.36 2.29
N SER A 63 -14.34 16.12 1.49
CA SER A 63 -15.14 17.21 0.90
C SER A 63 -15.83 18.04 1.98
N THR A 64 -16.48 17.41 2.97
CA THR A 64 -17.09 18.12 4.11
C THR A 64 -17.16 17.17 5.31
N GLY A 65 -16.76 17.67 6.49
CA GLY A 65 -16.84 16.90 7.72
C GLY A 65 -15.79 17.32 8.75
N THR A 66 -15.34 16.35 9.53
CA THR A 66 -14.31 16.53 10.55
C THR A 66 -13.18 15.50 10.38
N LEU A 67 -11.97 15.93 10.71
CA LEU A 67 -10.77 15.10 10.75
C LEU A 67 -10.17 15.23 12.15
N ARG A 68 -10.13 14.14 12.92
CA ARG A 68 -9.45 14.10 14.22
C ARG A 68 -8.15 13.32 14.07
N VAL A 69 -7.05 13.94 14.44
CA VAL A 69 -5.71 13.33 14.38
C VAL A 69 -5.15 13.25 15.80
N THR A 70 -4.74 12.06 16.21
CA THR A 70 -3.97 11.83 17.44
C THR A 70 -2.62 11.26 17.06
N ASP A 71 -1.56 11.97 17.44
CA ASP A 71 -0.18 11.55 17.21
C ASP A 71 0.28 10.64 18.35
N HIS A 72 0.60 9.37 18.06
CA HIS A 72 1.12 8.43 19.04
C HIS A 72 2.62 8.60 19.26
N THR A 73 3.35 9.20 18.31
CA THR A 73 4.80 9.39 18.32
C THR A 73 5.21 10.88 18.22
N PRO A 74 4.65 11.80 19.03
CA PRO A 74 4.78 13.26 18.85
C PRO A 74 6.19 13.84 19.09
N ARG A 75 7.18 13.00 19.39
CA ARG A 75 8.59 13.38 19.60
C ARG A 75 9.49 12.97 18.43
N ASP A 76 8.91 12.40 17.38
CA ASP A 76 9.63 12.09 16.15
C ASP A 76 9.66 13.29 15.19
N ARG A 77 10.11 13.05 13.95
CA ARG A 77 10.20 14.07 12.90
C ARG A 77 8.94 14.19 12.04
N TYR A 78 7.95 13.33 12.26
CA TYR A 78 6.76 13.22 11.43
C TYR A 78 5.67 14.13 11.97
N SER A 79 4.91 14.75 11.06
CA SER A 79 3.86 15.69 11.43
C SER A 79 2.70 15.57 10.46
N ALA A 80 1.49 15.76 10.98
CA ALA A 80 0.29 15.90 10.17
C ALA A 80 0.29 17.24 9.43
N LEU A 81 0.17 17.21 8.11
CA LEU A 81 -0.13 18.37 7.28
C LEU A 81 -1.61 18.34 6.91
N VAL A 82 -2.36 19.38 7.27
CA VAL A 82 -3.78 19.51 6.93
C VAL A 82 -4.03 20.89 6.33
N VAL A 83 -4.64 20.92 5.15
CA VAL A 83 -5.03 22.15 4.45
C VAL A 83 -6.49 22.06 4.03
N GLY A 84 -7.15 23.20 3.83
CA GLY A 84 -8.53 23.24 3.37
C GLY A 84 -9.11 24.63 3.41
N ARG A 85 -10.35 24.77 2.91
CA ARG A 85 -11.09 26.03 2.97
C ARG A 85 -11.78 26.16 4.32
N LYS A 86 -11.78 27.38 4.88
CA LYS A 86 -12.38 27.68 6.20
C LYS A 86 -11.86 26.72 7.28
N LEU A 87 -10.58 26.35 7.19
CA LEU A 87 -9.95 25.42 8.11
C LEU A 87 -9.94 26.00 9.51
N THR A 88 -10.55 25.30 10.46
CA THR A 88 -10.42 25.56 11.89
C THR A 88 -9.72 24.39 12.55
N GLN A 89 -8.89 24.69 13.55
CA GLN A 89 -8.12 23.71 14.30
C GLN A 89 -8.44 23.90 15.77
N GLU A 90 -8.83 22.81 16.43
CA GLU A 90 -9.14 22.77 17.86
C GLU A 90 -8.23 21.74 18.51
N ARG A 91 -7.43 22.18 19.48
CA ARG A 91 -6.55 21.28 20.22
C ARG A 91 -7.34 20.63 21.35
N LEU A 92 -7.64 19.34 21.21
CA LEU A 92 -8.37 18.57 22.22
C LEU A 92 -7.47 18.01 23.32
N GLY A 93 -6.15 18.07 23.13
CA GLY A 93 -5.17 17.61 24.11
C GLY A 93 -3.73 17.80 23.62
N PRO A 94 -2.74 17.29 24.37
CA PRO A 94 -1.33 17.47 24.01
C PRO A 94 -0.97 16.84 22.67
N LYS A 95 -1.66 15.75 22.27
CA LYS A 95 -1.37 14.95 21.08
C LYS A 95 -2.52 14.91 20.06
N THR A 96 -3.65 15.54 20.36
CA THR A 96 -4.88 15.41 19.57
C THR A 96 -5.34 16.76 19.06
N VAL A 97 -5.57 16.83 17.75
CA VAL A 97 -6.11 18.01 17.06
C VAL A 97 -7.33 17.61 16.25
N LEU A 98 -8.39 18.40 16.36
CA LEU A 98 -9.59 18.29 15.57
C LEU A 98 -9.61 19.39 14.51
N TYR A 99 -9.69 18.98 13.26
CA TYR A 99 -9.79 19.84 12.10
C TYR A 99 -11.23 19.83 11.58
N ARG A 100 -11.74 21.03 11.25
CA ARG A 100 -13.02 21.20 10.56
C ARG A 100 -12.83 22.13 9.37
N GLY A 101 -13.58 21.92 8.31
CA GLY A 101 -13.52 22.76 7.12
C GLY A 101 -14.13 22.08 5.90
N GLN A 102 -13.83 22.64 4.73
CA GLN A 102 -14.34 22.16 3.44
C GLN A 102 -13.17 21.82 2.52
N GLY A 103 -13.28 20.72 1.78
CA GLY A 103 -12.23 20.24 0.88
C GLY A 103 -10.90 20.07 1.61
N LEU A 104 -10.94 19.43 2.78
CA LEU A 104 -9.72 19.15 3.53
C LEU A 104 -8.85 18.20 2.72
N ARG A 105 -7.54 18.47 2.71
CA ARG A 105 -6.52 17.55 2.22
C ARG A 105 -5.53 17.34 3.34
N PHE A 106 -5.25 16.09 3.65
CA PHE A 106 -4.37 15.74 4.74
C PHE A 106 -3.32 14.73 4.31
N ARG A 107 -2.14 14.86 4.93
CA ARG A 107 -0.98 14.02 4.67
C ARG A 107 -0.24 13.77 5.98
N MET A 108 0.00 12.49 6.24
CA MET A 108 0.87 11.98 7.30
C MET A 108 1.82 10.99 6.64
N VAL A 109 3.13 11.17 6.74
CA VAL A 109 4.11 10.28 6.10
C VAL A 109 5.11 9.82 7.13
N GLY A 110 5.00 8.55 7.54
CA GLY A 110 5.69 7.99 8.69
C GLY A 110 4.96 8.27 10.00
N GLY A 111 5.46 7.76 11.11
CA GLY A 111 4.88 7.97 12.44
C GLY A 111 3.69 7.06 12.76
N GLY A 112 3.29 7.06 14.03
CA GLY A 112 2.11 6.34 14.51
C GLY A 112 0.95 7.31 14.73
N TYR A 113 -0.18 7.08 14.07
CA TYR A 113 -1.34 7.96 14.15
C TYR A 113 -2.63 7.19 14.36
N ARG A 114 -3.52 7.79 15.16
CA ARG A 114 -4.95 7.52 15.10
C ARG A 114 -5.66 8.67 14.40
N ILE A 115 -6.24 8.36 13.26
CA ILE A 115 -6.94 9.29 12.38
C ILE A 115 -8.40 8.89 12.34
N VAL A 116 -9.31 9.82 12.59
CA VAL A 116 -10.76 9.60 12.42
C VAL A 116 -11.27 10.64 11.45
N VAL A 117 -11.71 10.18 10.29
CA VAL A 117 -12.35 10.98 9.25
C VAL A 117 -13.85 10.71 9.33
N ARG A 118 -14.66 11.75 9.50
CA ARG A 118 -16.13 11.61 9.50
C ARG A 118 -16.77 12.67 8.62
N GLY A 119 -17.61 12.27 7.68
CA GLY A 119 -18.26 13.18 6.74
C GLY A 119 -18.60 12.54 5.41
N SER A 120 -18.51 13.32 4.33
CA SER A 120 -18.82 12.88 2.97
C SER A 120 -17.74 13.30 1.98
N GLY A 121 -17.61 12.53 0.89
CA GLY A 121 -16.53 12.70 -0.09
C GLY A 121 -15.18 12.39 0.55
N ILE A 122 -15.12 11.28 1.29
CA ILE A 122 -13.92 10.76 1.93
C ILE A 122 -13.13 9.98 0.89
N SER A 123 -11.92 10.44 0.60
CA SER A 123 -10.94 9.66 -0.16
C SER A 123 -9.73 9.43 0.73
N VAL A 124 -9.31 8.19 0.93
CA VAL A 124 -8.17 7.86 1.80
C VAL A 124 -7.32 6.80 1.14
N SER A 125 -6.02 7.05 1.08
CA SER A 125 -5.02 6.06 0.73
C SER A 125 -4.08 5.89 1.92
N ALA A 126 -3.92 4.68 2.42
CA ALA A 126 -3.02 4.39 3.53
C ALA A 126 -2.13 3.20 3.21
N VAL A 127 -0.90 3.25 3.70
CA VAL A 127 0.07 2.15 3.63
C VAL A 127 0.76 2.05 4.98
N GLY A 128 0.76 0.87 5.59
CA GLY A 128 1.43 0.68 6.87
C GLY A 128 0.95 -0.55 7.62
N ARG A 129 1.17 -0.54 8.94
CA ARG A 129 0.70 -1.60 9.84
C ARG A 129 -0.22 -1.04 10.90
N GLY A 130 -1.35 -1.70 11.13
CA GLY A 130 -2.30 -1.28 12.14
C GLY A 130 -3.69 -1.85 11.90
N VAL A 131 -4.70 -1.13 12.36
CA VAL A 131 -6.10 -1.49 12.18
C VAL A 131 -6.85 -0.33 11.55
N VAL A 132 -7.82 -0.67 10.71
CA VAL A 132 -8.76 0.28 10.14
C VAL A 132 -10.17 -0.14 10.51
N SER A 133 -11.05 0.85 10.69
CA SER A 133 -12.48 0.62 10.87
C SER A 133 -13.24 1.48 9.87
N LEU A 134 -14.13 0.84 9.14
CA LEU A 134 -14.95 1.45 8.09
C LEU A 134 -16.41 1.34 8.51
N ASP A 135 -17.15 2.42 8.34
CA ASP A 135 -18.56 2.53 8.73
C ASP A 135 -19.24 3.48 7.75
N GLY A 136 -19.97 2.91 6.80
CA GLY A 136 -20.79 3.60 5.82
C GLY A 136 -22.08 4.10 6.45
N GLU A 137 -22.43 5.36 6.21
CA GLU A 137 -23.64 5.96 6.79
C GLU A 137 -24.63 6.34 5.66
N PRO A 138 -25.41 5.37 5.15
CA PRO A 138 -26.42 5.63 4.13
C PRO A 138 -27.55 6.46 4.74
N ARG A 139 -28.05 7.46 3.98
CA ARG A 139 -29.22 8.25 4.43
C ARG A 139 -30.53 7.61 4.02
N LEU A 140 -30.48 6.82 2.94
CA LEU A 140 -31.59 6.09 2.36
C LEU A 140 -31.12 4.66 2.08
N SER A 141 -32.04 3.70 2.19
CA SER A 141 -31.74 2.31 1.87
C SER A 141 -31.25 2.17 0.42
N GLY A 142 -30.12 1.50 0.23
CA GLY A 142 -29.52 1.27 -1.09
C GLY A 142 -28.75 2.47 -1.67
N GLU A 143 -28.49 3.51 -0.89
CA GLU A 143 -27.60 4.61 -1.29
C GLU A 143 -26.14 4.13 -1.38
N ASP A 144 -25.44 4.49 -2.46
CA ASP A 144 -23.98 4.29 -2.56
C ASP A 144 -23.28 5.23 -1.56
N VAL A 145 -22.57 4.62 -0.60
CA VAL A 145 -21.81 5.31 0.45
C VAL A 145 -20.31 5.31 0.18
N GLY A 146 -19.88 4.90 -1.03
CA GLY A 146 -18.49 4.83 -1.46
C GLY A 146 -17.96 3.40 -1.45
N VAL A 147 -16.71 3.26 -1.87
CA VAL A 147 -16.05 1.95 -2.01
C VAL A 147 -14.69 1.94 -1.32
N TYR A 148 -14.19 0.74 -1.02
CA TYR A 148 -12.87 0.53 -0.47
C TYR A 148 -12.19 -0.71 -1.06
N SER A 149 -10.87 -0.77 -0.92
CA SER A 149 -10.06 -1.96 -1.16
C SER A 149 -8.91 -2.05 -0.14
N LEU A 150 -8.54 -3.26 0.20
CA LEU A 150 -7.36 -3.61 1.01
C LEU A 150 -6.31 -4.35 0.18
N GLU A 151 -6.55 -4.51 -1.12
CA GLU A 151 -5.69 -5.27 -2.02
C GLU A 151 -4.53 -4.41 -2.53
N ASP A 152 -3.33 -4.99 -2.51
CA ASP A 152 -2.13 -4.34 -3.03
C ASP A 152 -2.29 -4.01 -4.52
N GLY A 153 -2.00 -2.76 -4.86
CA GLY A 153 -2.07 -2.26 -6.25
C GLY A 153 -3.46 -1.80 -6.71
N VAL A 154 -4.52 -2.01 -5.92
CA VAL A 154 -5.86 -1.51 -6.25
C VAL A 154 -6.05 -0.10 -5.73
N ASP A 155 -6.32 0.84 -6.64
CA ASP A 155 -6.71 2.21 -6.30
C ASP A 155 -8.16 2.45 -6.71
N CYS A 156 -9.05 2.65 -5.73
CA CYS A 156 -10.47 2.87 -5.98
C CYS A 156 -10.79 4.18 -6.71
N ASP A 157 -9.85 5.13 -6.79
CA ASP A 157 -10.00 6.33 -7.64
C ASP A 157 -9.86 5.98 -9.14
N VAL A 158 -9.09 4.93 -9.47
CA VAL A 158 -8.79 4.52 -10.86
C VAL A 158 -9.59 3.29 -11.28
N GLU A 159 -9.62 2.27 -10.43
CA GLU A 159 -10.15 0.93 -10.70
C GLU A 159 -11.35 0.61 -9.80
N ARG A 160 -12.33 1.53 -9.75
CA ARG A 160 -13.50 1.43 -8.86
C ARG A 160 -14.24 0.08 -8.94
N THR A 161 -14.22 -0.59 -10.08
CA THR A 161 -14.87 -1.91 -10.29
C THR A 161 -14.20 -3.06 -9.55
N LEU A 162 -12.95 -2.90 -9.13
CA LEU A 162 -12.23 -3.87 -8.29
C LEU A 162 -12.48 -3.63 -6.79
N CYS A 163 -13.16 -2.54 -6.44
CA CYS A 163 -13.40 -2.17 -5.05
C CYS A 163 -14.73 -2.70 -4.53
N THR A 164 -14.79 -2.87 -3.21
CA THR A 164 -15.98 -3.35 -2.49
C THR A 164 -16.75 -2.15 -1.94
N PRO A 165 -18.10 -2.15 -1.97
CA PRO A 165 -18.89 -1.12 -1.28
C PRO A 165 -18.52 -0.99 0.20
N LEU A 166 -18.51 0.24 0.72
CA LEU A 166 -18.31 0.48 2.15
C LEU A 166 -19.39 -0.23 2.98
N PRO A 167 -19.02 -0.80 4.14
CA PRO A 167 -19.97 -1.58 4.94
C PRO A 167 -20.96 -0.67 5.66
N ASP A 168 -22.25 -1.03 5.67
CA ASP A 168 -23.32 -0.26 6.34
C ASP A 168 -23.33 -0.42 7.88
N GLU A 169 -22.45 -1.28 8.41
CA GLU A 169 -22.18 -1.44 9.84
C GLU A 169 -20.67 -1.34 10.09
N PRO A 170 -20.22 -0.89 11.27
CA PRO A 170 -18.81 -0.77 11.58
C PRO A 170 -18.06 -2.10 11.43
N GLN A 171 -17.18 -2.20 10.44
CA GLN A 171 -16.28 -3.34 10.24
C GLN A 171 -14.83 -2.96 10.50
N ARG A 172 -14.06 -3.89 11.07
CA ARG A 172 -12.64 -3.70 11.39
C ARG A 172 -11.78 -4.62 10.56
N PHE A 173 -10.71 -4.07 10.00
CA PHE A 173 -9.71 -4.78 9.21
C PHE A 173 -8.31 -4.54 9.78
N THR A 174 -7.40 -5.48 9.55
CA THR A 174 -5.98 -5.35 9.90
C THR A 174 -5.20 -4.98 8.65
N LEU A 175 -4.31 -3.99 8.76
CA LEU A 175 -3.35 -3.63 7.72
C LEU A 175 -1.98 -4.23 8.06
N GLY A 176 -1.42 -4.97 7.10
CA GLY A 176 -0.27 -5.83 7.32
C GLY A 176 -0.68 -7.08 8.06
N SER A 177 0.18 -8.07 8.10
CA SER A 177 -0.11 -9.34 8.76
C SER A 177 0.10 -9.24 10.28
N PRO A 178 -0.74 -9.93 11.06
CA PRO A 178 -0.26 -10.79 12.13
C PRO A 178 0.10 -12.15 11.48
N SER A 179 1.24 -12.27 10.80
CA SER A 179 1.44 -13.49 9.99
C SER A 179 1.68 -14.72 10.87
N GLY A 180 0.75 -15.68 10.77
CA GLY A 180 1.02 -17.09 11.00
C GLY A 180 -0.20 -17.91 11.43
N ASP A 181 -1.00 -18.42 10.48
CA ASP A 181 -1.10 -19.87 10.28
C ASP A 181 -2.02 -20.19 9.08
N GLY A 182 -1.39 -20.58 7.97
CA GLY A 182 -2.02 -21.26 6.85
C GLY A 182 -1.75 -22.76 6.89
N SER A 183 -1.84 -23.41 8.06
CA SER A 183 -1.80 -24.87 8.18
C SER A 183 -3.21 -25.42 8.23
N ARG A 184 -3.67 -25.82 7.05
CA ARG A 184 -4.79 -26.75 6.85
C ARG A 184 -4.43 -28.07 7.54
N VAL A 185 -4.86 -28.27 8.78
CA VAL A 185 -4.88 -29.61 9.40
C VAL A 185 -6.12 -30.32 8.88
N GLN A 186 -5.93 -31.22 7.91
CA GLN A 186 -6.87 -32.31 7.68
C GLN A 186 -6.87 -33.21 8.93
N LYS A 187 -8.06 -33.48 9.47
CA LYS A 187 -8.33 -34.74 10.14
C LYS A 187 -9.75 -35.19 9.84
#